data_AF-A0A6B0VSQ9-F1
#
_entry.id   AF-A0A6B0VSQ9-F1
#
_cell.length_a   1.000
_cell.length_b   1.000
_cell.length_c   1.000
_cell.angle_alpha   90.00
_cell.angle_beta   90.00
_cell.angle_gamma   90.00
#
_symmetry.space_group_name_H-M   'P 1'
#
loop_
_entity.id
_entity.type
_entity.pdbx_description
1 polymer ?
#
loop_
_entity_poly.entity_id
_entity_poly.type
_entity_poly.pdbx_seq_one_letter_code
_entity_poly.pdbx_strand_id
1 'polypeptide(L)'
;MIAARELGGRRVVVGLVLALIVVTAAFGAVLGFVFPAQMGIEEISIIDLTVPISPVSLALYGGVTVGVFLVTFLFVVEIISRFDDDAL
;
A
#
# COMPACT_ATOMS: atom_id res chain seq x y z
N MET A 1 10.52 -3.82 -31.57
CA MET A 1 9.69 -2.71 -31.02
C MET A 1 8.80 -3.16 -29.84
N ILE A 2 8.66 -4.45 -29.55
CA ILE A 2 7.75 -4.99 -28.51
C ILE A 2 8.30 -4.81 -27.07
N ALA A 3 9.61 -5.05 -26.86
CA ALA A 3 10.26 -4.94 -25.55
C ALA A 3 10.15 -3.53 -24.89
N ALA A 4 10.12 -2.46 -25.70
CA ALA A 4 9.97 -1.10 -25.18
C ALA A 4 8.57 -0.81 -24.60
N ARG A 5 7.53 -1.50 -25.11
CA ARG A 5 6.15 -1.39 -24.61
C ARG A 5 5.96 -2.13 -23.29
N GLU A 6 6.54 -3.32 -23.14
CA GLU A 6 6.54 -4.09 -21.87
C GLU A 6 7.31 -3.38 -20.76
N LEU A 7 8.49 -2.83 -21.07
CA LEU A 7 9.30 -2.03 -20.13
C LEU A 7 8.54 -0.77 -19.66
N GLY A 8 7.73 -0.17 -20.55
CA GLY A 8 6.85 0.94 -20.22
C GLY A 8 5.72 0.54 -19.26
N GLY A 9 5.01 -0.56 -19.57
CA GLY A 9 3.92 -1.08 -18.75
C GLY A 9 4.35 -1.40 -17.32
N ARG A 10 5.44 -2.14 -17.15
CA ARG A 10 5.95 -2.50 -15.82
C ARG A 10 6.33 -1.28 -14.98
N ARG A 11 6.99 -0.28 -15.58
CA ARG A 11 7.35 0.97 -14.88
C ARG A 11 6.13 1.78 -14.46
N VAL A 12 5.10 1.83 -15.31
CA VAL A 12 3.83 2.51 -15.00
C VAL A 12 3.12 1.84 -13.84
N VAL A 13 3.02 0.51 -13.84
CA VAL A 13 2.38 -0.24 -12.75
C VAL A 13 3.13 -0.05 -11.44
N VAL A 14 4.45 -0.21 -11.44
CA VAL A 14 5.27 0.03 -10.23
C VAL A 14 5.11 1.47 -9.74
N GLY A 15 5.13 2.44 -10.65
CA GLY A 15 4.90 3.85 -10.31
C GLY A 15 3.52 4.08 -9.68
N LEU A 16 2.47 3.46 -10.21
CA LEU A 16 1.12 3.54 -9.67
C LEU A 16 1.04 2.91 -8.27
N VAL A 17 1.63 1.72 -8.07
CA VAL A 17 1.66 1.05 -6.77
C VAL A 17 2.35 1.94 -5.73
N LEU A 18 3.52 2.49 -6.06
CA LEU A 18 4.23 3.40 -5.16
C LEU A 18 3.43 4.68 -4.87
N ALA A 19 2.80 5.27 -5.89
CA ALA A 19 1.97 6.46 -5.72
C ALA A 19 0.78 6.18 -4.78
N LEU A 20 0.12 5.04 -4.94
CA LEU A 20 -0.99 4.63 -4.06
C LEU A 20 -0.52 4.44 -2.61
N ILE A 21 0.61 3.76 -2.40
CA ILE A 21 1.19 3.59 -1.07
C ILE A 21 1.48 4.95 -0.40
N VAL A 22 2.09 5.88 -1.15
CA VAL A 22 2.40 7.23 -0.64
C VAL A 22 1.13 8.00 -0.32
N VAL A 23 0.11 7.96 -1.17
CA VAL A 23 -1.18 8.63 -0.94
C VAL A 23 -1.88 8.04 0.28
N THR A 24 -1.90 6.72 0.43
CA THR A 24 -2.48 6.06 1.60
C THR A 24 -1.71 6.42 2.87
N ALA A 25 -0.38 6.42 2.83
CA ALA A 25 0.44 6.79 3.99
C ALA A 25 0.20 8.26 4.38
N ALA A 26 0.12 9.16 3.41
CA ALA A 26 -0.22 10.56 3.65
C ALA A 26 -1.61 10.72 4.26
N PHE A 27 -2.60 9.95 3.77
CA PHE A 27 -3.94 9.92 4.35
C PHE A 27 -3.93 9.44 5.80
N GLY A 28 -3.21 8.35 6.10
CA GLY A 28 -3.00 7.87 7.47
C GLY A 28 -2.34 8.92 8.36
N ALA A 29 -1.34 9.64 7.86
CA ALA A 29 -0.69 10.73 8.58
C ALA A 29 -1.67 11.84 8.97
N VAL A 30 -2.52 12.25 8.02
CA VAL A 30 -3.56 13.26 8.25
C VAL A 30 -4.53 12.79 9.31
N LEU A 31 -5.00 11.54 9.24
CA LEU A 31 -5.88 10.98 10.26
C LEU A 31 -5.20 10.92 11.64
N GLY A 32 -3.92 10.58 11.70
CA GLY A 32 -3.15 10.55 12.95
C GLY A 32 -2.93 11.92 13.59
N PHE A 33 -3.06 13.00 12.80
CA PHE A 33 -3.09 14.36 13.32
C PHE A 33 -4.50 14.80 13.73
N VAL A 34 -5.51 14.45 12.92
CA VAL A 34 -6.89 14.89 13.11
C VAL A 34 -7.58 14.16 14.28
N PHE A 35 -7.38 12.86 14.43
CA PHE A 35 -8.06 12.08 15.48
C PHE A 35 -7.74 12.55 16.91
N PRO A 36 -6.48 12.75 17.31
CA PRO A 36 -6.17 13.25 18.64
C PRO A 36 -6.70 14.68 18.84
N ALA A 37 -6.55 15.54 17.82
CA ALA A 37 -6.92 16.95 17.90
C ALA A 37 -8.43 17.20 17.99
N GLN A 38 -9.25 16.37 17.32
CA GLN A 38 -10.69 16.60 17.21
C GLN A 38 -11.55 15.65 18.05
N MET A 39 -11.09 14.42 18.29
CA MET A 39 -11.88 13.38 18.95
C MET A 39 -11.36 13.02 20.35
N GLY A 40 -10.17 13.49 20.73
CA GLY A 40 -9.54 13.13 22.01
C GLY A 40 -9.20 11.64 22.12
N ILE A 41 -9.12 10.94 20.98
CA ILE A 41 -8.73 9.54 20.93
C ILE A 41 -7.21 9.50 20.79
N GLU A 42 -6.53 8.98 21.80
CA GLU A 42 -5.07 8.92 21.84
C GLU A 42 -4.53 7.52 21.54
N GLU A 43 -5.38 6.49 21.61
CA GLU A 43 -4.98 5.09 21.47
C GLU A 43 -6.01 4.30 20.64
N ILE A 44 -5.51 3.39 19.81
CA ILE A 44 -6.32 2.38 19.09
C ILE A 44 -5.76 1.00 19.44
N SER A 45 -6.65 0.04 19.69
CA SER A 45 -6.28 -1.37 19.78
C SER A 45 -6.34 -2.03 18.41
N ILE A 46 -5.23 -2.63 17.99
CA ILE A 46 -5.10 -3.38 16.74
C ILE A 46 -4.69 -4.80 17.13
N ILE A 47 -5.60 -5.77 16.99
CA ILE A 47 -5.34 -7.18 17.32
C ILE A 47 -4.75 -7.30 18.75
N ASP A 48 -5.44 -6.69 19.71
CA ASP A 48 -5.04 -6.65 21.13
C ASP A 48 -3.74 -5.88 21.45
N LEU A 49 -3.11 -5.25 20.46
CA LEU A 49 -1.99 -4.34 20.67
C LEU A 49 -2.49 -2.89 20.72
N THR A 50 -2.35 -2.26 21.88
CA THR A 50 -2.60 -0.82 22.03
C THR A 50 -1.45 -0.04 21.41
N VAL A 51 -1.76 0.78 20.41
CA VAL A 51 -0.78 1.62 19.72
C VAL A 51 -1.23 3.08 19.82
N PRO A 52 -0.33 4.02 20.13
CA PRO A 52 -0.68 5.43 20.14
C PRO A 52 -1.10 5.90 18.75
N ILE A 53 -2.18 6.68 18.69
CA ILE A 53 -2.58 7.38 17.49
C ILE A 53 -1.61 8.52 17.28
N SER A 54 -0.79 8.40 16.24
CA SER A 54 0.11 9.45 15.80
C SER A 54 0.12 9.51 14.27
N PRO A 55 0.51 10.65 13.68
CA PRO A 55 0.67 10.74 12.23
C PRO A 55 1.59 9.65 11.67
N VAL A 56 2.68 9.35 12.38
CA VAL A 56 3.66 8.35 11.94
C VAL A 56 3.09 6.93 12.03
N SER A 57 2.44 6.58 13.14
CA SER A 57 1.90 5.22 13.33
C SER A 57 0.80 4.90 12.32
N LEU A 58 -0.13 5.83 12.07
CA LEU A 58 -1.19 5.61 11.09
C LEU A 58 -0.70 5.69 9.63
N ALA A 59 0.29 6.54 9.33
CA ALA A 59 0.92 6.56 8.01
C ALA A 59 1.60 5.23 7.70
N LEU A 60 2.37 4.70 8.65
CA LEU A 60 3.05 3.41 8.50
C LEU A 60 2.04 2.27 8.43
N TYR A 61 1.04 2.26 9.30
CA TYR A 61 0.01 1.22 9.27
C TYR A 61 -0.71 1.18 7.93
N GLY A 62 -1.27 2.32 7.49
CA GLY A 62 -1.97 2.39 6.20
C GLY A 62 -1.07 2.08 5.01
N GLY A 63 0.13 2.67 4.98
CA GLY A 63 1.09 2.48 3.90
C GLY A 63 1.60 1.04 3.79
N VAL A 64 1.95 0.40 4.92
CA VAL A 64 2.43 -0.99 4.94
C VAL A 64 1.28 -1.94 4.61
N THR A 65 0.09 -1.77 5.19
CA THR A 65 -1.05 -2.65 4.90
C THR A 65 -1.44 -2.61 3.43
N VAL A 66 -1.59 -1.42 2.84
CA VAL A 66 -1.92 -1.28 1.41
C VAL A 66 -0.75 -1.71 0.54
N GLY A 67 0.49 -1.39 0.91
CA GLY A 67 1.67 -1.81 0.16
C GLY A 67 1.82 -3.33 0.10
N VAL A 68 1.68 -4.02 1.23
CA VAL A 68 1.70 -5.48 1.30
C VAL A 68 0.58 -6.07 0.44
N PHE A 69 -0.64 -5.53 0.54
CA PHE A 69 -1.76 -5.99 -0.27
C PHE A 69 -1.50 -5.85 -1.78
N LEU A 70 -1.08 -4.67 -2.24
CA LEU A 70 -0.82 -4.40 -3.65
C LEU A 70 0.34 -5.23 -4.20
N VAL A 71 1.44 -5.35 -3.45
CA VAL A 71 2.60 -6.16 -3.84
C VAL A 71 2.21 -7.64 -3.92
N THR A 72 1.43 -8.13 -2.94
CA THR A 72 0.93 -9.51 -2.93
C THR A 72 0.04 -9.77 -4.14
N PHE A 73 -0.87 -8.84 -4.45
CA PHE A 73 -1.74 -8.93 -5.61
C PHE A 73 -0.95 -8.98 -6.91
N LEU A 74 0.05 -8.12 -7.06
CA LEU A 74 0.92 -8.09 -8.22
C LEU A 74 1.71 -9.40 -8.37
N PHE A 75 2.18 -9.96 -7.25
CA PHE A 75 2.86 -11.26 -7.22
C PHE A 75 1.93 -12.41 -7.64
N VAL A 76 0.67 -12.40 -7.20
CA VAL A 76 -0.34 -13.39 -7.63
C VAL A 76 -0.58 -13.30 -9.13
N VAL A 77 -0.74 -12.09 -9.67
CA VAL A 77 -0.92 -11.88 -11.11
C VAL A 77 0.31 -12.38 -11.88
N GLU A 78 1.52 -12.06 -11.43
CA GLU A 78 2.77 -12.52 -12.06
C GLU A 78 2.87 -14.05 -12.09
N ILE A 79 2.50 -14.72 -10.99
CA ILE A 79 2.48 -16.18 -10.92
C ILE A 79 1.49 -16.75 -11.94
N ILE A 80 0.25 -16.24 -11.98
CA ILE A 80 -0.79 -16.75 -12.88
C ILE A 80 -0.40 -16.51 -14.34
N SER A 81 0.11 -15.33 -14.69
CA SER A 81 0.55 -15.02 -16.06
C SER A 81 1.66 -15.96 -16.52
N ARG A 82 2.60 -16.33 -15.64
CA ARG A 82 3.66 -17.27 -16.00
C ARG A 82 3.13 -18.67 -16.33
N PHE A 83 2.09 -19.13 -15.62
CA PHE A 83 1.46 -20.41 -15.93
C PHE A 83 0.69 -20.40 -17.26
N ASP A 84 0.10 -19.26 -17.63
CA ASP A 84 -0.58 -19.09 -18.92
C ASP A 84 0.45 -19.09 -20.07
N ASP A 85 1.58 -18.41 -19.88
CA ASP A 85 2.71 -18.41 -20.82
C ASP A 85 3.32 -19.82 -21.01
N ASP A 86 3.40 -20.62 -19.94
CA ASP A 86 3.94 -22.01 -19.97
C ASP A 86 2.96 -23.02 -20.61
N ALA A 87 1.67 -22.68 -20.74
CA ALA A 87 0.64 -23.56 -21.28
C ALA A 87 0.44 -23.42 -22.81
N LEU A 88 1.07 -22.43 -23.44
CA LEU A 88 1.07 -22.15 -24.88
C LEU A 88 2.32 -22.70 -25.59
#